data_AF-A0A165ELM1-F1
#
_entry.id   AF-A0A165ELM1-F1
#
_cell.length_a   1.000
_cell.length_b   1.000
_cell.length_c   1.000
_cell.angle_alpha   90.00
_cell.angle_beta   90.00
_cell.angle_gamma   90.00
#
_symmetry.space_group_name_H-M   'P 1'
#
loop_
_entity.id
_entity.type
_entity.pdbx_description
1 polymer ?
#
loop_
_entity_poly.entity_id
_entity_poly.type
_entity_poly.pdbx_seq_one_letter_code
_entity_poly.pdbx_strand_id
1 'polypeptide(L)'
;MSDGMPVILIPQHSTVLLNLLRLCYPVSDPTWSNLEDIRATLQAAIKYDMTEAAELVKVLLRMHIPTAPLRVYAIACHQNLEDVARAAAEEVRRQECQSSFVPELEDIMAGQYNRLLQFCELNEFGDPTESFCYGNGPDVISRK
;
A
#
# COMPACT_ATOMS: atom_id res chain seq x y z
N MET A 1 -23.20 13.04 -36.00
CA MET A 1 -21.76 13.20 -36.31
C MET A 1 -21.06 13.28 -34.97
N SER A 2 -20.41 12.20 -34.55
CA SER A 2 -19.52 12.16 -33.40
C SER A 2 -18.20 11.65 -33.95
N ASP A 3 -17.37 12.60 -34.34
CA ASP A 3 -16.18 12.41 -35.16
C ASP A 3 -15.14 11.57 -34.42
N GLY A 4 -14.84 10.37 -34.92
CA GLY A 4 -13.53 9.71 -34.93
C GLY A 4 -12.59 9.72 -33.70
N MET A 5 -13.00 10.15 -32.52
CA MET A 5 -12.11 10.30 -31.37
C MET A 5 -11.76 8.93 -30.78
N PRO A 6 -10.47 8.65 -30.53
CA PRO A 6 -10.07 7.40 -29.92
C PRO A 6 -10.59 7.32 -28.48
N VAL A 7 -11.36 6.27 -28.19
CA VAL A 7 -11.85 5.96 -26.85
C VAL A 7 -10.94 4.90 -26.24
N ILE A 8 -10.38 5.17 -25.06
CA ILE A 8 -9.60 4.22 -24.28
C ILE A 8 -10.45 3.75 -23.10
N LEU A 9 -10.69 2.45 -23.02
CA LEU A 9 -11.39 1.83 -21.89
C LEU A 9 -10.39 1.56 -20.77
N ILE A 10 -10.68 2.09 -19.59
CA ILE A 10 -9.82 2.01 -18.40
C ILE A 10 -10.60 1.23 -17.31
N PRO A 11 -10.01 0.18 -16.70
CA PRO A 11 -10.72 -0.70 -15.76
C PRO A 11 -10.92 -0.09 -14.35
N GLN A 12 -10.35 1.08 -14.06
CA GLN A 12 -10.49 1.74 -12.76
C GLN A 12 -11.80 2.54 -12.68
N HIS A 13 -12.28 2.69 -11.45
CA HIS A 13 -13.34 3.64 -11.15
C HIS A 13 -12.94 5.08 -11.51
N SER A 14 -13.95 5.87 -11.88
CA SER A 14 -13.78 7.27 -12.27
C SER A 14 -13.10 8.11 -11.19
N THR A 15 -13.32 7.80 -9.91
CA THR A 15 -12.70 8.48 -8.77
C THR A 15 -11.19 8.26 -8.71
N VAL A 16 -10.73 7.02 -8.89
CA VAL A 16 -9.31 6.67 -8.94
C VAL A 16 -8.61 7.37 -10.10
N LEU A 17 -9.22 7.31 -11.29
CA LEU A 17 -8.66 7.98 -12.47
C LEU A 17 -8.61 9.51 -12.29
N LEU A 18 -9.67 10.10 -11.73
CA LEU A 18 -9.70 11.53 -11.43
C LEU A 18 -8.60 11.92 -10.44
N ASN A 19 -8.37 11.13 -9.38
CA ASN A 19 -7.31 11.39 -8.42
C ASN A 19 -5.93 11.36 -9.08
N LEU A 20 -5.65 10.33 -9.89
CA LEU A 20 -4.38 10.24 -10.64
C LEU A 20 -4.18 11.43 -11.57
N LEU A 21 -5.21 11.81 -12.35
CA LEU A 21 -5.10 12.95 -13.26
C LEU A 21 -4.87 14.25 -12.49
N ARG A 22 -5.55 14.46 -11.36
CA ARG A 22 -5.32 15.66 -10.54
C ARG A 22 -3.91 15.74 -9.97
N LEU A 23 -3.27 14.61 -9.71
CA LEU A 23 -1.85 14.56 -9.29
C LEU A 23 -0.88 14.89 -10.44
N CYS A 24 -1.28 14.66 -11.70
CA CYS A 24 -0.41 14.91 -12.87
C CYS A 24 -0.59 16.28 -13.52
N TYR A 25 -1.73 16.92 -13.31
CA TYR A 25 -2.05 18.21 -13.92
C TYR A 25 -1.98 19.33 -12.89
N PRO A 26 -1.70 20.59 -13.30
CA PRO A 26 -1.59 21.74 -12.40
C PRO A 26 -2.98 22.22 -11.95
N VAL A 27 -3.68 21.37 -11.22
CA VAL A 27 -4.99 21.61 -10.62
C VAL A 27 -4.90 21.31 -9.12
N SER A 28 -5.97 21.59 -8.38
CA SER A 28 -5.98 21.29 -6.94
C SER A 28 -5.85 19.79 -6.69
N ASP A 29 -5.05 19.42 -5.70
CA ASP A 29 -4.87 18.04 -5.25
C ASP A 29 -6.20 17.36 -4.91
N PRO A 30 -6.31 16.04 -5.14
CA PRO A 30 -7.48 15.28 -4.74
C PRO A 30 -7.70 15.31 -3.22
N THR A 31 -8.97 15.27 -2.82
CA THR A 31 -9.36 15.10 -1.41
C THR A 31 -9.46 13.61 -1.10
N TRP A 32 -8.78 13.16 -0.06
CA TRP A 32 -8.74 11.76 0.33
C TRP A 32 -9.78 11.52 1.42
N SER A 33 -10.81 10.73 1.10
CA SER A 33 -11.93 10.54 2.01
C SER A 33 -11.74 9.33 2.94
N ASN A 34 -10.94 8.36 2.52
CA ASN A 34 -10.69 7.14 3.28
C ASN A 34 -9.43 6.40 2.75
N LEU A 35 -8.96 5.41 3.51
CA LEU A 35 -7.79 4.58 3.16
C LEU A 35 -8.01 3.70 1.92
N GLU A 36 -9.25 3.34 1.59
CA GLU A 36 -9.56 2.51 0.41
C GLU A 36 -9.32 3.30 -0.89
N ASP A 37 -9.70 4.59 -0.92
CA ASP A 37 -9.40 5.48 -2.03
C ASP A 37 -7.88 5.64 -2.22
N ILE A 38 -7.12 5.78 -1.13
CA ILE A 38 -5.66 5.87 -1.15
C ILE A 38 -5.07 4.58 -1.69
N ARG A 39 -5.50 3.42 -1.18
CA ARG A 39 -5.07 2.09 -1.62
C ARG A 39 -5.33 1.89 -3.12
N ALA A 40 -6.55 2.13 -3.58
CA ALA A 40 -6.94 1.94 -4.97
C ALA A 40 -6.18 2.90 -5.91
N THR A 41 -5.95 4.14 -5.47
CA THR A 41 -5.19 5.12 -6.25
C THR A 41 -3.71 4.76 -6.32
N LEU A 42 -3.11 4.32 -5.21
CA LEU A 42 -1.73 3.84 -5.17
C LEU A 42 -1.53 2.63 -6.09
N GLN A 43 -2.43 1.65 -6.02
CA GLN A 43 -2.44 0.48 -6.91
C GLN A 43 -2.45 0.88 -8.38
N ALA A 44 -3.31 1.83 -8.74
CA ALA A 44 -3.42 2.31 -10.10
C ALA A 44 -2.17 3.12 -10.54
N ALA A 45 -1.62 3.95 -9.66
CA ALA A 45 -0.38 4.70 -9.93
C ALA A 45 0.79 3.76 -10.22
N ILE A 46 0.98 2.72 -9.40
CA ILE A 46 2.00 1.68 -9.60
C ILE A 46 1.74 0.91 -10.90
N LYS A 47 0.50 0.48 -11.14
CA LYS A 47 0.11 -0.25 -12.37
C LYS A 47 0.38 0.54 -13.65
N TYR A 48 0.24 1.86 -13.59
CA TYR A 48 0.42 2.76 -14.72
C TYR A 48 1.79 3.42 -14.79
N ASP A 49 2.73 2.98 -13.95
CA ASP A 49 4.09 3.51 -13.90
C ASP A 49 4.13 5.04 -13.72
N MET A 50 3.17 5.54 -12.93
CA MET A 50 3.04 6.97 -12.60
C MET A 50 3.83 7.26 -11.33
N THR A 51 5.16 7.21 -11.43
CA THR A 51 6.10 7.24 -10.29
C THR A 51 5.84 8.39 -9.33
N GLU A 52 5.70 9.62 -9.83
CA GLU A 52 5.47 10.80 -8.98
C GLU A 52 4.15 10.70 -8.21
N ALA A 53 3.07 10.27 -8.89
CA ALA A 53 1.78 10.06 -8.25
C ALA A 53 1.86 8.94 -7.19
N ALA A 54 2.58 7.86 -7.47
CA ALA A 54 2.78 6.77 -6.51
C ALA A 54 3.50 7.24 -5.25
N GLU A 55 4.57 8.04 -5.39
CA GLU A 55 5.30 8.60 -4.24
C GLU A 55 4.45 9.57 -3.42
N LEU A 56 3.67 10.45 -4.07
CA LEU A 56 2.75 11.34 -3.36
C LEU A 56 1.68 10.56 -2.57
N VAL A 57 1.09 9.53 -3.18
CA VAL A 57 0.08 8.70 -2.52
C VAL A 57 0.71 7.83 -1.41
N LYS A 58 1.97 7.42 -1.57
CA LYS A 58 2.73 6.73 -0.52
C LYS A 58 2.95 7.62 0.70
N VAL A 59 3.26 8.91 0.52
CA VAL A 59 3.34 9.88 1.62
C VAL A 59 2.00 10.00 2.34
N LEU A 60 0.89 10.07 1.58
CA LEU A 60 -0.46 10.11 2.14
C LEU A 60 -0.80 8.86 2.95
N LEU A 61 -0.42 7.68 2.45
CA LEU A 61 -0.58 6.42 3.17
C LEU A 61 0.21 6.42 4.49
N ARG A 62 1.46 6.92 4.50
CA ARG A 62 2.28 7.04 5.72
C ARG A 62 1.66 7.95 6.78
N MET A 63 0.95 9.00 6.38
CA MET A 63 0.28 9.90 7.34
C MET A 63 -0.81 9.20 8.16
N HIS A 64 -1.32 8.05 7.71
CA HIS A 64 -2.33 7.28 8.41
C HIS A 64 -1.75 6.26 9.42
N ILE A 65 -0.43 6.11 9.47
CA ILE A 65 0.25 5.18 10.39
C ILE A 65 -0.19 5.42 11.85
N PRO A 66 -0.20 6.65 12.40
CA PRO A 66 -0.58 6.85 13.80
C PRO A 66 -2.03 6.48 14.13
N THR A 67 -2.93 6.53 13.15
CA THR A 67 -4.38 6.31 13.35
C THR A 67 -4.86 4.92 12.98
N ALA A 68 -4.17 4.26 12.05
CA ALA A 68 -4.60 2.98 11.48
C ALA A 68 -3.39 2.11 11.08
N PRO A 69 -2.43 1.85 12.00
CA PRO A 69 -1.14 1.26 11.65
C PRO A 69 -1.29 -0.14 11.05
N LEU A 70 -2.19 -0.98 11.57
CA LEU A 70 -2.40 -2.33 11.03
C LEU A 70 -2.99 -2.34 9.61
N ARG A 71 -3.88 -1.39 9.30
CA ARG A 71 -4.43 -1.22 7.95
C ARG A 71 -3.33 -0.78 6.99
N VAL A 72 -2.53 0.22 7.39
CA VAL A 72 -1.41 0.70 6.59
C VAL A 72 -0.38 -0.40 6.37
N TYR A 73 -0.07 -1.20 7.38
CA TYR A 73 0.82 -2.35 7.27
C TYR A 73 0.34 -3.33 6.18
N ALA A 74 -0.93 -3.73 6.25
CA ALA A 74 -1.50 -4.68 5.29
C ALA A 74 -1.50 -4.12 3.85
N ILE A 75 -1.89 -2.86 3.67
CA ILE A 75 -1.82 -2.16 2.37
C ILE A 75 -0.38 -2.13 1.85
N ALA A 76 0.58 -1.76 2.70
CA ALA A 76 1.98 -1.68 2.33
C ALA A 76 2.55 -3.04 1.93
N CYS A 77 2.24 -4.11 2.67
CA CYS A 77 2.63 -5.47 2.33
C CYS A 77 2.02 -5.94 1.00
N HIS A 78 0.74 -5.66 0.78
CA HIS A 78 0.04 -6.02 -0.46
C HIS A 78 0.60 -5.25 -1.67
N GLN A 79 1.17 -4.05 -1.47
CA GLN A 79 1.79 -3.22 -2.52
C GLN A 79 3.33 -3.33 -2.56
N ASN A 80 3.94 -4.23 -1.77
CA ASN A 80 5.38 -4.40 -1.65
C ASN A 80 6.16 -3.11 -1.23
N LEU A 81 5.55 -2.28 -0.38
CA LEU A 81 6.15 -1.05 0.13
C LEU A 81 6.85 -1.27 1.48
N GLU A 82 8.03 -1.90 1.43
CA GLU A 82 8.76 -2.35 2.63
C GLU A 82 9.03 -1.23 3.65
N ASP A 83 9.41 -0.03 3.19
CA ASP A 83 9.70 1.11 4.06
C ASP A 83 8.45 1.65 4.79
N VAL A 84 7.27 1.47 4.20
CA VAL A 84 5.97 1.85 4.80
C VAL A 84 5.51 0.74 5.73
N ALA A 85 5.64 -0.52 5.31
CA ALA A 85 5.29 -1.68 6.11
C ALA A 85 6.10 -1.71 7.42
N ARG A 86 7.41 -1.42 7.36
CA ARG A 86 8.25 -1.34 8.56
C ARG A 86 7.82 -0.24 9.53
N ALA A 87 7.61 0.98 9.02
CA ALA A 87 7.15 2.09 9.84
C ALA A 87 5.77 1.81 10.47
N ALA A 88 4.89 1.15 9.72
CA ALA A 88 3.59 0.73 10.23
C ALA A 88 3.72 -0.39 11.28
N ALA A 89 4.61 -1.37 11.09
CA ALA A 89 4.86 -2.46 12.04
C ALA A 89 5.39 -1.95 13.38
N GLU A 90 6.32 -0.99 13.35
CA GLU A 90 6.82 -0.30 14.55
C GLU A 90 5.67 0.34 15.33
N GLU A 91 4.76 1.00 14.63
CA GLU A 91 3.59 1.64 15.22
C GLU A 91 2.56 0.63 15.72
N VAL A 92 2.31 -0.46 14.99
CA VAL A 92 1.46 -1.57 15.45
C VAL A 92 1.98 -2.10 16.77
N ARG A 93 3.30 -2.37 16.87
CA ARG A 93 3.92 -2.85 18.10
C ARG A 93 3.79 -1.83 19.23
N ARG A 94 4.02 -0.55 18.93
CA ARG A 94 3.90 0.54 19.91
C ARG A 94 2.47 0.69 20.46
N GLN A 95 1.46 0.46 19.63
CA GLN A 95 0.05 0.56 19.99
C GLN A 95 -0.57 -0.76 20.46
N GLU A 96 0.18 -1.86 20.42
CA GLU A 96 -0.27 -3.22 20.76
C GLU A 96 -1.55 -3.64 20.02
N CYS A 97 -1.70 -3.20 18.76
CA CYS A 97 -2.93 -3.40 17.99
C CYS A 97 -2.86 -4.57 16.99
N GLN A 98 -1.82 -5.41 17.05
CA GLN A 98 -1.59 -6.53 16.12
C GLN A 98 -2.70 -7.58 16.15
N SER A 99 -3.45 -7.70 17.25
CA SER A 99 -4.54 -8.66 17.41
C SER A 99 -5.87 -8.21 16.82
N SER A 100 -5.96 -6.97 16.32
CA SER A 100 -7.18 -6.44 15.72
C SER A 100 -7.44 -7.05 14.34
N PHE A 101 -8.71 -7.25 13.98
CA PHE A 101 -9.07 -7.59 12.61
C PHE A 101 -9.28 -6.32 11.79
N VAL A 102 -8.67 -6.26 10.61
CA VAL A 102 -8.95 -5.25 9.59
C VAL A 102 -9.12 -5.94 8.24
N PRO A 103 -10.04 -5.47 7.38
CA PRO A 103 -10.33 -6.13 6.09
C PRO A 103 -9.11 -6.32 5.21
N GLU A 104 -8.17 -5.38 5.23
CA GLU A 104 -6.96 -5.41 4.40
C GLU A 104 -6.03 -6.59 4.73
N LEU A 105 -6.21 -7.27 5.87
CA LEU A 105 -5.47 -8.50 6.18
C LEU A 105 -5.82 -9.66 5.24
N GLU A 106 -6.99 -9.65 4.61
CA GLU A 106 -7.39 -10.68 3.63
C GLU A 106 -6.57 -10.60 2.34
N ASP A 107 -5.93 -9.46 2.09
CA ASP A 107 -5.15 -9.19 0.88
C ASP A 107 -3.67 -9.57 0.99
N ILE A 108 -3.20 -9.92 2.19
CA ILE A 108 -1.80 -10.26 2.45
C ILE A 108 -1.61 -11.76 2.70
N MET A 109 -0.40 -12.25 2.44
CA MET A 109 -0.05 -13.63 2.75
C MET A 109 0.04 -13.82 4.26
N ALA A 110 -0.38 -14.99 4.74
CA ALA A 110 -0.25 -15.35 6.16
C ALA A 110 1.19 -15.21 6.68
N GLY A 111 2.20 -15.43 5.83
CA GLY A 111 3.61 -15.24 6.18
C GLY A 111 3.98 -13.78 6.45
N GLN A 112 3.35 -12.81 5.80
CA GLN A 112 3.57 -11.38 6.06
C GLN A 112 3.01 -11.02 7.44
N TYR A 113 1.75 -11.40 7.72
CA TYR A 113 1.14 -11.20 9.04
C TYR A 113 1.90 -11.94 10.16
N ASN A 114 2.38 -13.16 9.90
CA ASN A 114 3.16 -13.91 10.88
C ASN A 114 4.46 -13.20 11.27
N ARG A 115 5.18 -12.59 10.32
CA ARG A 115 6.37 -11.77 10.63
C ARG A 115 6.04 -10.55 11.47
N LEU A 116 4.89 -9.90 11.24
CA LEU A 116 4.42 -8.82 12.12
C LEU A 116 4.21 -9.30 13.55
N LEU A 117 3.57 -10.46 13.74
CA LEU A 117 3.35 -11.03 15.07
C LEU A 117 4.68 -11.35 15.76
N GLN A 118 5.60 -12.01 15.07
CA GLN A 118 6.95 -12.28 15.60
C GLN A 118 7.67 -10.99 15.98
N PHE A 119 7.61 -9.96 15.14
CA PHE A 119 8.19 -8.65 15.42
C PHE A 119 7.58 -7.97 16.65
N CYS A 120 6.29 -8.17 16.92
CA CYS A 120 5.62 -7.65 18.10
C CYS A 120 5.97 -8.44 19.37
N GLU A 121 6.28 -9.74 19.25
CA GLU A 121 6.63 -10.62 20.38
C GLU A 121 8.10 -10.48 20.83
N LEU A 122 9.00 -10.12 19.91
CA LEU A 122 10.40 -9.93 20.22
C LEU A 122 10.62 -8.60 20.98
N ASN A 123 11.15 -8.71 22.21
CA ASN A 123 11.56 -7.56 23.04
C ASN A 123 12.81 -6.84 22.51
N GLU A 124 13.47 -7.40 21.51
CA GLU A 124 14.63 -6.81 20.85
C GLU A 124 14.21 -6.14 19.54
N PHE A 125 14.92 -5.09 19.13
CA PHE A 125 14.72 -4.52 17.79
C PHE A 125 15.02 -5.63 16.78
N GLY A 126 13.96 -6.16 16.14
CA GLY A 126 14.09 -7.20 15.12
C GLY A 126 15.14 -6.81 14.08
N ASP A 127 15.83 -7.82 13.53
CA ASP A 127 16.91 -7.60 12.58
C ASP A 127 16.42 -6.68 11.44
N PRO A 128 17.06 -5.52 11.20
CA PRO A 128 16.65 -4.59 10.15
C PRO A 128 16.68 -5.22 8.74
N THR A 129 17.29 -6.40 8.58
CA THR A 129 17.31 -7.16 7.33
C THR A 129 16.06 -8.04 7.11
N GLU A 130 15.22 -8.28 8.12
CA GLU A 130 13.99 -9.05 7.93
C GLU A 130 12.94 -8.22 7.20
N SER A 131 12.55 -8.66 6.00
CA SER A 131 11.51 -8.02 5.20
C SER A 131 10.11 -8.42 5.65
N PHE A 132 9.24 -7.42 5.76
CA PHE A 132 7.81 -7.65 5.98
C PHE A 132 7.07 -8.01 4.69
N CYS A 133 7.40 -7.36 3.58
CA CYS A 133 6.73 -7.55 2.31
C CYS A 133 7.16 -8.84 1.61
N TYR A 134 8.46 -9.12 1.57
CA TYR A 134 9.03 -10.26 0.85
C TYR A 134 9.19 -11.44 1.79
N GLY A 135 8.74 -12.62 1.36
CA GLY A 135 9.10 -13.85 2.06
C GLY A 135 10.50 -14.29 1.66
N ASN A 136 11.30 -14.70 2.65
CA ASN A 136 12.46 -15.59 2.44
C ASN A 136 11.97 -17.01 2.04
N GLY A 137 11.02 -17.11 1.11
CA GLY A 137 10.73 -18.34 0.38
C GLY A 137 11.75 -18.47 -0.74
N PRO A 138 12.11 -19.70 -1.17
CA PRO A 138 13.09 -19.86 -2.22
C PRO A 138 12.62 -19.08 -3.44
N ASP A 139 13.52 -18.26 -4.00
CA ASP A 139 13.35 -17.63 -5.31
C ASP A 139 12.87 -18.68 -6.30
N VAL A 140 11.56 -18.73 -6.56
CA VAL A 140 11.03 -19.42 -7.73
C VAL A 140 11.23 -18.46 -8.90
N ILE A 141 12.50 -18.15 -9.19
CA ILE A 141 12.88 -17.52 -10.43
C ILE A 141 12.79 -18.60 -11.51
N SER A 142 11.79 -18.39 -12.36
CA SER A 142 11.48 -19.04 -13.62
C SER A 142 12.67 -19.61 -14.38
N ARG A 143 12.54 -20.86 -14.85
CA ARG A 143 12.94 -21.32 -16.20
C ARG A 143 12.13 -22.56 -16.55
N LYS A 144 11.72 -22.83 -17.79
CA LYS A 144 11.45 -22.09 -19.02
C LYS A 144 10.67 -23.08 -19.88
#